data_AF-A0AA89BWB5-F1
#
_entry.id   AF-A0AA89BWB5-F1
#
_cell.length_a   1.000
_cell.length_b   1.000
_cell.length_c   1.000
_cell.angle_alpha   90.00
_cell.angle_beta   90.00
_cell.angle_gamma   90.00
#
_symmetry.space_group_name_H-M   'P 1'
#
loop_
_entity.id
_entity.type
_entity.pdbx_description
1 polymer ?
#
loop_
_entity_poly.entity_id
_entity_poly.type
_entity_poly.pdbx_seq_one_letter_code
_entity_poly.pdbx_strand_id
1 'polypeptide(L)'
;MDSTEHEERLEYAGSVDSIRIYPVKGCGGILVDEATCGVRGLQVKGMNDRSIMVIEVEEGLGYHKDMKNFPTLVHIKPTLNNGEVILVAPDMDPIKIPYQLNTYSRIITVR
;
A
#
# COMPACT_ATOMS: atom_id res chain seq x y z
N MET A 1 38.31 -24.54 -29.21
CA MET A 1 37.43 -23.95 -30.22
C MET A 1 36.02 -24.33 -29.82
N ASP A 2 35.14 -23.47 -29.37
CA ASP A 2 35.13 -22.03 -29.18
C ASP A 2 33.95 -21.82 -28.21
N SER A 3 34.22 -21.46 -26.96
CA SER A 3 33.17 -21.15 -25.99
C SER A 3 32.80 -19.69 -26.19
N THR A 4 31.82 -19.45 -27.07
CA THR A 4 31.33 -18.11 -27.36
C THR A 4 30.72 -17.51 -26.10
N GLU A 5 31.47 -16.67 -25.39
CA GLU A 5 30.96 -15.84 -24.31
C GLU A 5 29.92 -14.89 -24.91
N HIS A 6 28.66 -15.03 -24.50
CA HIS A 6 27.65 -14.00 -24.76
C HIS A 6 27.99 -12.80 -23.89
N GLU A 7 28.62 -11.81 -24.49
CA GLU A 7 28.87 -10.51 -23.88
C GLU A 7 27.51 -9.81 -23.71
N GLU A 8 26.90 -9.95 -22.53
CA GLU A 8 25.65 -9.28 -22.20
C GLU A 8 25.89 -7.75 -22.15
N ARG A 9 25.48 -7.07 -23.21
CA ARG A 9 25.58 -5.63 -23.33
C ARG A 9 24.46 -4.97 -22.54
N LEU A 10 24.82 -4.30 -21.43
CA LEU A 10 23.86 -3.51 -20.67
C LEU A 10 23.50 -2.23 -21.45
N GLU A 11 22.23 -2.11 -21.84
CA GLU A 11 21.68 -0.93 -22.50
C GLU A 11 20.73 -0.19 -21.56
N TYR A 12 20.75 1.13 -21.61
CA TYR A 12 19.85 1.97 -20.84
C TYR A 12 18.40 1.79 -21.34
N ALA A 13 17.50 1.39 -20.44
CA ALA A 13 16.09 1.13 -20.76
C ALA A 13 15.13 2.25 -20.32
N GLY A 14 15.58 3.21 -19.50
CA GLY A 14 14.74 4.30 -19.01
C GLY A 14 15.02 4.73 -17.57
N SER A 15 14.22 5.68 -17.12
CA SER A 15 14.23 6.24 -15.77
C SER A 15 12.86 6.13 -15.14
N VAL A 16 12.82 6.07 -13.81
CA VAL A 16 11.56 6.11 -13.04
C VAL A 16 11.03 7.54 -13.06
N ASP A 17 9.82 7.73 -13.61
CA ASP A 17 9.12 9.02 -13.59
C ASP A 17 8.47 9.29 -12.22
N SER A 18 7.80 8.29 -11.66
CA SER A 18 7.08 8.43 -10.41
C SER A 18 6.95 7.11 -9.65
N ILE A 19 6.90 7.20 -8.32
CA ILE A 19 6.68 6.08 -7.42
C ILE A 19 5.36 6.29 -6.69
N ARG A 20 4.48 5.30 -6.75
CA ARG A 20 3.20 5.33 -6.05
C ARG A 20 3.03 4.10 -5.17
N ILE A 21 2.63 4.32 -3.92
CA ILE A 21 2.32 3.26 -2.95
C ILE A 21 0.83 3.26 -2.58
N TYR A 22 0.34 2.12 -2.13
CA TYR A 22 -1.04 1.83 -1.78
C TYR A 22 -1.08 1.14 -0.40
N PRO A 23 -0.88 1.87 0.71
CA PRO A 23 -0.80 1.27 2.03
C PRO A 23 -2.07 0.48 2.42
N VAL A 24 -3.23 0.88 1.89
CA VAL A 24 -4.50 0.16 2.04
C VAL A 24 -4.95 -0.39 0.68
N LYS A 25 -5.21 -1.70 0.61
CA LYS A 25 -5.71 -2.36 -0.59
C LYS A 25 -7.03 -1.72 -1.06
N GLY A 26 -7.06 -1.34 -2.33
CA GLY A 26 -8.24 -0.78 -2.98
C GLY A 26 -8.49 0.72 -2.73
N CYS A 27 -7.72 1.36 -1.84
CA CYS A 27 -7.80 2.80 -1.63
C CYS A 27 -6.93 3.57 -2.63
N GLY A 28 -7.01 4.92 -2.59
CA GLY A 28 -6.16 5.79 -3.39
C GLY A 28 -4.67 5.60 -3.08
N GLY A 29 -3.82 5.76 -4.08
CA GLY A 29 -2.36 5.67 -3.90
C GLY A 29 -1.72 7.01 -3.51
N ILE A 30 -0.55 6.95 -2.87
CA ILE A 30 0.26 8.09 -2.43
C ILE A 30 1.46 8.21 -3.36
N LEU A 31 1.68 9.40 -3.92
CA LEU A 31 2.90 9.71 -4.65
C LEU A 31 4.04 9.95 -3.66
N VAL A 32 5.20 9.35 -3.90
CA VAL A 32 6.39 9.47 -3.04
C VAL A 32 7.62 9.72 -3.90
N ASP A 33 8.59 10.44 -3.35
CA ASP A 33 9.84 10.75 -4.05
C ASP A 33 10.81 9.56 -4.04
N GLU A 34 10.73 8.74 -2.98
CA GLU A 34 11.58 7.56 -2.79
C GLU A 34 10.84 6.43 -2.08
N ALA A 35 11.30 5.20 -2.30
CA ALA A 35 10.84 4.01 -1.60
C ALA A 35 11.97 2.98 -1.50
N THR A 36 11.97 2.20 -0.42
CA THR A 36 12.90 1.07 -0.25
C THR A 36 12.31 -0.18 -0.89
N CYS A 37 13.06 -0.85 -1.76
CA CYS A 37 12.68 -2.17 -2.26
C CYS A 37 12.95 -3.23 -1.17
N GLY A 38 11.90 -3.66 -0.48
CA GLY A 38 11.96 -4.73 0.52
C GLY A 38 11.55 -6.09 -0.06
N VAL A 39 11.75 -7.16 0.73
CA VAL A 39 11.40 -8.55 0.37
C VAL A 39 9.91 -8.72 0.02
N ARG A 40 9.04 -7.90 0.63
CA ARG A 40 7.58 -7.94 0.42
C ARG A 40 7.07 -6.84 -0.53
N GLY A 41 7.98 -6.15 -1.23
CA GLY A 41 7.66 -5.01 -2.09
C GLY A 41 8.14 -3.69 -1.52
N LEU A 42 7.60 -2.58 -2.05
CA LEU A 42 8.02 -1.24 -1.67
C LEU A 42 7.69 -0.92 -0.20
N GLN A 43 8.61 -0.21 0.45
CA GLN A 43 8.45 0.33 1.79
C GLN A 43 8.69 1.84 1.81
N VAL A 44 7.83 2.55 2.53
CA VAL A 44 7.95 4.00 2.74
C VAL A 44 7.66 4.31 4.19
N LYS A 45 8.57 5.05 4.85
CA LYS A 45 8.43 5.47 6.26
C LYS A 45 8.09 4.30 7.22
N GLY A 46 8.62 3.11 6.98
CA GLY A 46 8.36 1.91 7.79
C GLY A 46 7.06 1.15 7.47
N MET A 47 6.27 1.61 6.50
CA MET A 47 5.06 0.95 6.02
C MET A 47 5.33 0.16 4.74
N ASN A 48 4.85 -1.09 4.66
CA ASN A 48 4.89 -1.87 3.42
C ASN A 48 3.72 -1.51 2.50
N ASP A 49 3.94 -1.56 1.19
CA ASP A 49 2.85 -1.46 0.23
C ASP A 49 1.79 -2.55 0.48
N ARG A 50 0.51 -2.18 0.42
CA ARG A 50 -0.67 -3.06 0.57
C ARG A 50 -0.71 -3.90 1.85
N SER A 51 -0.16 -3.41 2.95
CA SER A 51 -0.17 -4.11 4.24
C SER A 51 -1.49 -4.03 5.01
N ILE A 52 -2.42 -3.15 4.62
CA ILE A 52 -3.77 -3.03 5.21
C ILE A 52 -4.83 -3.46 4.20
N MET A 53 -5.90 -4.10 4.68
CA MET A 53 -7.03 -4.56 3.89
C MET A 53 -8.35 -4.24 4.59
N VAL A 54 -9.37 -3.91 3.80
CA VAL A 54 -10.75 -3.75 4.27
C VAL A 54 -11.45 -5.11 4.19
N ILE A 55 -12.08 -5.53 5.27
CA ILE A 55 -12.85 -6.78 5.36
C ILE A 55 -14.29 -6.48 5.81
N GLU A 56 -15.21 -7.36 5.45
CA GLU A 56 -16.51 -7.44 6.12
C GLU A 56 -16.35 -8.19 7.45
N VAL A 57 -16.78 -7.60 8.56
CA VAL A 57 -16.56 -8.19 9.89
C VAL A 57 -17.37 -9.48 10.06
N GLU A 58 -18.60 -9.52 9.54
CA GLU A 58 -19.50 -10.66 9.67
C GLU A 58 -19.02 -11.88 8.86
N GLU A 59 -18.40 -11.65 7.71
CA GLU A 59 -17.95 -12.71 6.78
C GLU A 59 -16.48 -13.14 7.03
N GLY A 60 -15.72 -12.34 7.79
CA GLY A 60 -14.38 -12.70 8.25
C GLY A 60 -13.25 -12.59 7.21
N LEU A 61 -12.10 -13.21 7.55
CA LEU A 61 -10.86 -13.18 6.76
C LEU A 61 -11.02 -14.01 5.47
N GLY A 62 -11.24 -13.32 4.35
CA GLY A 62 -11.44 -13.92 3.03
C GLY A 62 -12.36 -13.08 2.15
N TYR A 63 -13.35 -12.44 2.79
CA TYR A 63 -14.30 -11.53 2.16
C TYR A 63 -13.79 -10.09 2.25
N HIS A 64 -12.75 -9.84 1.48
CA HIS A 64 -12.12 -8.53 1.40
C HIS A 64 -12.85 -7.64 0.39
N LYS A 65 -13.00 -6.37 0.74
CA LYS A 65 -13.56 -5.36 -0.17
C LYS A 65 -12.41 -4.87 -1.05
N ASP A 66 -12.54 -5.06 -2.36
CA ASP A 66 -11.60 -4.54 -3.36
C ASP A 66 -12.31 -3.62 -4.35
N MET A 67 -11.55 -2.92 -5.19
CA MET A 67 -12.13 -1.99 -6.17
C MET A 67 -12.99 -2.66 -7.24
N LYS A 68 -12.93 -3.99 -7.41
CA LYS A 68 -13.79 -4.67 -8.39
C LYS A 68 -15.24 -4.66 -7.92
N ASN A 69 -15.45 -4.90 -6.63
CA ASN A 69 -16.77 -4.92 -6.02
C ASN A 69 -17.16 -3.57 -5.39
N PHE A 70 -16.18 -2.77 -4.97
CA PHE A 70 -16.34 -1.49 -4.28
C PHE A 70 -15.42 -0.43 -4.88
N PRO A 71 -15.67 0.03 -6.12
CA PRO A 71 -14.80 0.98 -6.81
C PRO A 71 -14.66 2.31 -6.08
N THR A 72 -15.65 2.68 -5.26
CA THR A 72 -15.65 3.91 -4.46
C THR A 72 -14.57 3.93 -3.38
N LEU A 73 -13.94 2.79 -3.05
CA LEU A 73 -12.77 2.74 -2.16
C LEU A 73 -11.64 3.66 -2.64
N VAL A 74 -11.54 3.91 -3.95
CA VAL A 74 -10.52 4.82 -4.53
C VAL A 74 -10.65 6.28 -4.02
N HIS A 75 -11.81 6.68 -3.51
CA HIS A 75 -12.03 8.00 -2.94
C HIS A 75 -11.45 8.13 -1.53
N ILE A 76 -11.16 7.02 -0.85
CA ILE A 76 -10.43 7.02 0.41
C ILE A 76 -8.97 7.33 0.10
N LYS A 77 -8.49 8.48 0.57
CA LYS A 77 -7.13 8.98 0.36
C LYS A 77 -6.29 8.72 1.61
N PRO A 78 -5.34 7.77 1.55
CA PRO A 78 -4.41 7.55 2.65
C PRO A 78 -3.30 8.61 2.63
N THR A 79 -2.79 8.94 3.82
CA THR A 79 -1.54 9.67 4.02
C THR A 79 -0.72 8.98 5.10
N LEU A 80 0.60 9.13 5.03
CA LEU A 80 1.56 8.53 5.96
C LEU A 80 2.15 9.61 6.88
N ASN A 81 1.83 9.56 8.17
CA ASN A 81 2.27 10.56 9.15
C ASN A 81 2.64 9.93 10.50
N ASN A 82 3.82 10.22 11.04
CA ASN A 82 4.23 9.87 12.42
C ASN A 82 3.95 8.42 12.87
N GLY A 83 4.12 7.43 11.99
CA GLY A 83 3.85 6.02 12.34
C GLY A 83 2.38 5.61 12.20
N GLU A 84 1.54 6.45 11.60
CA GLU A 84 0.12 6.23 11.37
C GLU A 84 -0.24 6.39 9.89
N VAL A 85 -1.20 5.57 9.43
CA VAL A 85 -1.94 5.80 8.20
C VAL A 85 -3.19 6.60 8.55
N ILE A 86 -3.35 7.75 7.93
CA ILE A 86 -4.55 8.57 8.06
C ILE A 86 -5.37 8.42 6.79
N LEU A 87 -6.61 7.94 6.93
CA LEU A 87 -7.55 7.74 5.83
C LEU A 87 -8.58 8.88 5.85
N VAL A 88 -8.72 9.56 4.72
CA VAL A 88 -9.71 10.62 4.52
C VAL A 88 -10.62 10.24 3.37
N ALA A 89 -11.94 10.38 3.57
CA ALA A 89 -12.95 10.24 2.54
C ALA A 89 -13.84 11.49 2.52
N PRO A 90 -14.51 11.80 1.38
CA PRO A 90 -15.49 12.88 1.34
C PRO A 90 -16.57 12.71 2.42
N ASP A 91 -16.91 13.80 3.10
CA ASP A 91 -17.98 13.87 4.10
C ASP A 91 -17.86 12.89 5.29
N MET A 92 -16.63 12.43 5.59
CA MET A 92 -16.36 11.51 6.69
C MET A 92 -15.21 12.03 7.57
N ASP A 93 -15.29 11.76 8.87
CA ASP A 93 -14.20 12.04 9.79
C ASP A 93 -12.96 11.17 9.47
N PRO A 94 -11.74 11.72 9.59
CA PRO A 94 -10.53 10.95 9.31
C PRO A 94 -10.33 9.75 10.25
N ILE A 95 -9.94 8.61 9.69
CA ILE A 95 -9.58 7.42 10.45
C ILE A 95 -8.05 7.35 10.58
N LYS A 96 -7.55 7.12 11.80
CA LYS A 96 -6.12 6.93 12.06
C LYS A 96 -5.82 5.48 12.44
N ILE A 97 -4.84 4.88 11.77
CA ILE A 97 -4.43 3.48 11.96
C ILE A 97 -2.92 3.46 12.22
N PRO A 98 -2.44 3.01 13.38
CA PRO A 98 -1.00 2.88 13.63
C PRO A 98 -0.38 1.80 12.72
N TYR A 99 0.85 2.00 12.25
CA TYR A 99 1.57 1.05 11.38
C TYR A 99 1.81 -0.29 12.06
N GLN A 100 2.09 -0.23 13.37
CA GLN A 100 2.27 -1.40 14.21
C GLN A 100 1.09 -1.49 15.16
N LEU A 101 0.23 -2.47 14.91
CA LEU A 101 -0.77 -2.87 15.89
C LEU A 101 -0.05 -3.68 16.96
N ASN A 102 -0.18 -3.24 18.21
CA ASN A 102 0.14 -4.03 19.39
C ASN A 102 -0.61 -5.36 19.23
N THR A 103 0.02 -6.49 19.56
CA THR A 103 -0.43 -7.88 19.27
C THR A 103 -1.77 -8.32 19.88
N TYR A 104 -2.58 -7.40 20.39
CA TYR A 104 -3.97 -7.62 20.75
C TYR A 104 -4.86 -7.09 19.62
N SER A 105 -5.59 -7.99 18.97
CA SER A 105 -6.62 -7.69 17.98
C SER A 105 -7.60 -6.64 18.52
N ARG A 106 -7.37 -5.36 18.21
CA ARG A 106 -8.25 -4.26 18.60
C ARG A 106 -9.15 -3.89 17.43
N ILE A 107 -10.46 -4.04 17.63
CA ILE A 107 -11.46 -3.45 16.74
C ILE A 107 -11.45 -1.95 17.01
N ILE A 108 -11.08 -1.15 16.01
CA ILE A 108 -11.21 0.31 16.06
C ILE A 108 -12.54 0.64 15.40
N THR A 109 -13.52 1.07 16.21
CA THR A 109 -14.80 1.59 15.71
C THR A 109 -14.67 3.11 15.55
N VAL A 110 -14.86 3.61 14.33
CA VAL A 110 -14.99 5.05 14.06
C VAL A 110 -16.46 5.34 13.75
N ARG A 111 -17.00 6.40 14.37
CA ARG A 111 -18.39 6.85 14.20
C ARG A 111 -18.46 8.01 13.23
#